data_AF-A0A7V3K2L9-F1
#
_entry.id   AF-A0A7V3K2L9-F1
#
_cell.length_a   1.000
_cell.length_b   1.000
_cell.length_c   1.000
_cell.angle_alpha   90.00
_cell.angle_beta   90.00
_cell.angle_gamma   90.00
#
_symmetry.space_group_name_H-M   'P 1'
#
loop_
_entity.id
_entity.type
_entity.pdbx_description
1 polymer ?
#
loop_
_entity_poly.entity_id
_entity_poly.type
_entity_poly.pdbx_seq_one_letter_code
_entity_poly.pdbx_strand_id
1 'polypeptide(L)'
;MAAFVPVDKEHTLLYLRFYQRFLRLPMVGDLAAGLAIPFNVLVAHRDRRVVQTQRLKPSALHIDERLVQADRPIVEYRRRWEELKK
;
A
#
# COMPACT_ATOMS: atom_id res chain seq x y z
N MET A 1 -7.12 4.12 -4.81
CA MET A 1 -5.78 3.94 -5.40
C MET A 1 -4.74 4.38 -4.40
N ALA A 2 -3.65 3.63 -4.30
CA ALA A 2 -2.49 3.97 -3.49
C ALA A 2 -1.23 3.89 -4.37
N ALA A 3 -0.29 4.79 -4.17
CA ALA A 3 1.01 4.77 -4.83
C ALA A 3 2.12 5.04 -3.81
N PHE A 4 3.19 4.26 -3.90
CA PHE A 4 4.38 4.39 -3.06
C PHE A 4 5.52 4.95 -3.91
N VAL A 5 6.04 6.11 -3.53
CA VAL A 5 7.08 6.81 -4.26
C VAL A 5 8.35 6.85 -3.40
N PRO A 6 9.46 6.26 -3.85
CA PRO A 6 10.71 6.28 -3.08
C PRO A 6 11.28 7.70 -3.06
N VAL A 7 11.67 8.17 -1.88
CA VAL A 7 12.39 9.43 -1.70
C VAL A 7 13.89 9.15 -1.59
N ASP A 8 14.23 8.17 -0.75
CA ASP A 8 15.58 7.64 -0.58
C ASP A 8 15.50 6.14 -0.21
N LYS A 9 16.56 5.58 0.38
CA LYS A 9 16.63 4.16 0.76
C LYS A 9 15.74 3.79 1.96
N GLU A 10 15.39 4.75 2.81
CA GLU A 10 14.67 4.55 4.07
C GLU A 10 13.30 5.24 4.11
N HIS A 11 13.07 6.24 3.26
CA HIS A 11 11.85 7.04 3.22
C HIS A 11 11.07 6.85 1.93
N THR A 12 9.75 6.81 2.07
CA THR A 12 8.79 6.64 0.97
C THR A 12 7.57 7.51 1.23
N LEU A 13 7.04 8.14 0.19
CA LEU A 13 5.77 8.87 0.23
C LEU A 13 4.63 7.96 -0.23
N LEU A 14 3.56 7.94 0.57
CA LEU A 14 2.32 7.24 0.23
C LEU A 14 1.28 8.26 -0.27
N TYR A 15 0.95 8.19 -1.55
CA TYR A 15 -0.17 8.91 -2.14
C TYR A 15 -1.41 8.05 -2.08
N LEU A 16 -2.45 8.53 -1.39
CA LEU A 16 -3.70 7.83 -1.27
C LEU A 16 -4.82 8.65 -1.92
N ARG A 17 -5.58 8.00 -2.79
CA ARG A 17 -6.75 8.60 -3.45
C ARG A 17 -7.96 7.69 -3.33
N PHE A 18 -9.01 8.22 -2.71
CA PHE A 18 -10.29 7.54 -2.59
C PHE A 18 -11.18 7.88 -3.79
N TYR A 19 -11.76 6.87 -4.41
CA TYR A 19 -12.72 7.03 -5.50
C TYR A 19 -14.01 6.34 -5.10
N GLN A 20 -15.11 7.06 -5.21
CA GLN A 20 -16.44 6.60 -4.87
C GLN A 20 -17.33 6.87 -6.08
N ARG A 21 -18.01 5.83 -6.58
CA ARG A 21 -18.95 5.93 -7.73
C ARG A 21 -20.30 5.27 -7.46
N PHE A 22 -20.49 4.64 -6.30
CA PHE A 22 -21.63 3.78 -6.03
C PHE A 22 -22.84 4.53 -5.43
N LEU A 23 -22.61 5.62 -4.69
CA LEU A 23 -23.65 6.55 -4.23
C LEU A 23 -23.73 7.67 -5.25
N ARG A 24 -24.85 7.72 -5.99
CA ARG A 24 -25.11 8.74 -7.02
C ARG A 24 -25.80 9.99 -6.47
N LEU A 25 -26.28 9.94 -5.23
CA LEU A 25 -26.89 11.07 -4.54
C LEU A 25 -25.77 12.01 -4.04
N PRO A 26 -25.68 13.26 -4.53
CA PRO A 26 -24.52 14.13 -4.31
C PRO A 26 -24.23 14.36 -2.82
N MET A 27 -25.23 14.70 -2.02
CA MET A 27 -25.03 14.95 -0.58
C MET A 27 -24.62 13.69 0.22
N VAL A 28 -25.17 12.52 -0.12
CA VAL A 28 -24.85 11.27 0.57
C VAL A 28 -23.47 10.76 0.16
N GLY A 29 -23.12 10.93 -1.11
CA GLY A 29 -21.79 10.64 -1.64
C GLY A 29 -20.72 11.49 -0.98
N ASP A 30 -20.97 12.80 -0.83
CA ASP A 30 -20.05 13.73 -0.18
C ASP A 30 -19.84 13.41 1.30
N LEU A 31 -20.91 13.07 2.04
CA LEU A 31 -20.80 12.62 3.43
C LEU A 31 -19.99 11.32 3.55
N ALA A 32 -20.27 10.34 2.71
CA ALA A 32 -19.53 9.07 2.71
C ALA A 32 -18.05 9.28 2.34
N ALA A 33 -17.76 10.14 1.38
CA ALA A 33 -16.39 10.52 1.02
C ALA A 33 -15.69 11.24 2.19
N GLY A 34 -16.38 12.16 2.85
CA GLY A 34 -15.89 12.88 4.03
C GLY A 34 -15.52 11.95 5.18
N LEU A 35 -16.27 10.86 5.40
CA LEU A 35 -15.95 9.83 6.41
C LEU A 35 -14.86 8.86 5.95
N ALA A 36 -14.77 8.58 4.65
CA ALA A 36 -13.78 7.66 4.11
C ALA A 36 -12.34 8.19 4.21
N ILE A 37 -12.14 9.51 4.09
CA ILE A 37 -10.81 10.13 4.19
C ILE A 37 -10.14 9.91 5.55
N PRO A 38 -10.73 10.26 6.72
CA PRO A 38 -10.10 10.03 8.01
C PRO A 38 -9.92 8.53 8.31
N PHE A 39 -10.85 7.68 7.86
CA PHE A 39 -10.70 6.24 7.97
C PHE A 39 -9.48 5.73 7.20
N ASN A 40 -9.31 6.18 5.95
CA ASN A 40 -8.16 5.85 5.12
C ASN A 40 -6.83 6.29 5.77
N VAL A 41 -6.80 7.49 6.36
CA VAL A 41 -5.63 7.99 7.10
C VAL A 41 -5.35 7.10 8.30
N LEU A 42 -6.37 6.70 9.07
CA LEU A 42 -6.21 5.83 10.23
C LEU A 42 -5.63 4.46 9.84
N VAL A 43 -6.14 3.85 8.76
CA VAL A 43 -5.64 2.57 8.24
C VAL A 43 -4.19 2.70 7.76
N ALA A 44 -3.89 3.74 6.98
CA ALA A 44 -2.52 3.98 6.51
C ALA A 44 -1.51 4.15 7.66
N HIS A 45 -1.91 4.78 8.77
CA HIS A 45 -1.05 4.88 9.97
C HIS A 45 -0.86 3.53 10.69
N ARG A 46 -1.86 2.64 10.64
CA ARG A 46 -1.71 1.27 11.17
C ARG A 46 -0.73 0.48 10.33
N ASP A 47 -0.87 0.53 9.00
CA ASP A 47 0.03 -0.14 8.06
C ASP A 47 1.47 0.37 8.20
N ARG A 48 1.64 1.69 8.37
CA ARG A 48 2.95 2.31 8.63
C ARG A 48 3.66 1.67 9.83
N ARG A 49 2.94 1.42 10.93
CA ARG A 49 3.54 0.79 12.11
C ARG A 49 4.05 -0.62 11.79
N VAL A 50 3.26 -1.42 11.07
CA VAL A 50 3.66 -2.77 10.67
C VAL A 50 4.93 -2.72 9.81
N VAL A 51 4.95 -1.86 8.78
CA VAL A 51 6.10 -1.70 7.88
C VAL A 51 7.35 -1.22 8.63
N GLN A 52 7.21 -0.29 9.59
CA GLN A 52 8.37 0.21 10.34
C GLN A 52 8.94 -0.82 11.32
N THR A 53 8.09 -1.69 11.88
CA THR A 53 8.50 -2.69 12.86
C THR A 53 9.02 -4.00 12.25
N GLN A 54 8.89 -4.17 10.93
CA GLN A 54 9.41 -5.36 10.25
C GLN A 54 10.95 -5.42 10.37
N ARG A 55 11.49 -6.62 10.63
CA ARG A 55 12.94 -6.81 10.80
C ARG A 55 13.68 -6.85 9.46
N LEU A 56 13.10 -7.52 8.46
CA LEU A 56 13.64 -7.58 7.10
C LEU A 56 13.14 -6.35 6.32
N LYS A 57 13.98 -5.32 6.22
CA LYS A 57 13.63 -4.07 5.52
C LYS A 57 13.72 -4.15 3.98
N PRO A 58 14.76 -4.74 3.37
CA PRO A 58 14.82 -4.81 1.92
C PRO A 58 13.85 -5.86 1.37
N SER A 59 12.96 -5.45 0.47
CA SER A 59 12.11 -6.36 -0.30
C SER A 59 12.86 -6.82 -1.54
N ALA A 60 13.11 -8.14 -1.66
CA ALA A 60 13.75 -8.75 -2.83
C ALA A 60 13.13 -10.12 -3.11
N LEU A 61 13.30 -10.65 -4.34
CA LEU A 61 12.73 -11.95 -4.70
C LEU A 61 13.37 -13.09 -3.89
N HIS A 62 14.67 -12.98 -3.63
CA HIS A 62 15.45 -13.95 -2.88
C HIS A 62 15.92 -13.34 -1.55
N ILE A 63 15.13 -13.56 -0.49
CA ILE A 63 15.41 -13.16 0.89
C ILE A 63 15.02 -14.27 1.86
N ASP A 64 15.61 -14.25 3.06
CA ASP A 64 15.33 -15.22 4.13
C ASP A 64 14.04 -14.89 4.88
N GLU A 65 12.91 -14.93 4.17
CA GLU A 65 11.58 -14.77 4.76
C GLU A 65 10.73 -16.03 4.57
N ARG A 66 9.83 -16.29 5.51
CA ARG A 66 8.92 -17.43 5.45
C ARG A 66 7.59 -16.99 4.85
N LEU A 67 7.47 -17.13 3.54
CA LEU A 67 6.23 -16.85 2.80
C LEU A 67 5.18 -17.94 3.05
N VAL A 68 3.92 -17.53 3.11
CA VAL A 68 2.76 -18.43 3.14
C VAL A 68 2.03 -18.40 1.80
N GLN A 69 1.09 -19.33 1.58
CA GLN A 69 0.36 -19.45 0.31
C GLN A 69 -0.34 -18.15 -0.11
N ALA A 70 -0.79 -17.34 0.86
CA ALA A 70 -1.44 -16.06 0.62
C ALA A 70 -0.50 -15.00 0.01
N ASP A 71 0.81 -15.15 0.15
CA ASP A 71 1.81 -14.16 -0.29
C ASP A 71 2.23 -14.33 -1.76
N ARG A 72 1.61 -15.26 -2.49
CA ARG A 72 1.90 -15.47 -3.92
C ARG A 72 1.89 -14.16 -4.74
N PRO A 73 0.97 -13.20 -4.54
CA PRO A 73 1.01 -11.92 -5.25
C PRO A 73 2.28 -11.09 -4.99
N ILE A 74 2.87 -11.19 -3.79
CA ILE A 74 4.12 -10.49 -3.44
C ILE A 74 5.28 -11.05 -4.27
N VAL A 75 5.34 -12.37 -4.42
CA VAL A 75 6.37 -13.04 -5.24
C VAL A 75 6.27 -12.61 -6.70
N GLU A 76 5.06 -12.61 -7.27
CA GLU A 76 4.87 -12.21 -8.67
C GLU A 76 5.23 -10.74 -8.90
N TYR A 77 4.86 -9.85 -7.96
CA TYR A 77 5.28 -8.44 -8.01
C TYR A 77 6.81 -8.30 -8.00
N ARG A 78 7.51 -9.03 -7.13
CA ARG A 78 8.98 -8.96 -7.02
C ARG A 78 9.68 -9.54 -8.24
N ARG A 79 9.17 -10.64 -8.80
CA ARG A 79 9.66 -11.19 -10.08
C ARG A 79 9.55 -10.14 -11.18
N ARG A 80 8.38 -9.51 -11.31
CA ARG A 80 8.16 -8.45 -12.30
C ARG A 80 9.09 -7.25 -12.08
N TRP A 81 9.36 -6.89 -10.82
CA TRP A 81 10.33 -5.84 -10.53
C TRP A 81 11.73 -6.22 -11.05
N GLU A 82 12.24 -7.41 -10.72
CA GLU A 82 13.56 -7.83 -11.18
C GLU A 82 13.71 -7.84 -12.71
N GLU A 83 12.66 -8.24 -13.43
CA GLU A 83 12.62 -8.15 -14.89
C GLU A 83 12.77 -6.71 -15.41
N LEU A 84 12.14 -5.74 -14.74
CA LEU A 84 12.16 -4.32 -15.13
C LEU A 84 13.41 -3.55 -14.66
N LYS A 85 14.19 -4.16 -13.75
CA LYS A 85 15.46 -3.61 -13.25
C LYS A 85 16.65 -3.94 -14.17
N LYS A 86 16.50 -4.96 -15.03
CA LYS A 86 17.45 -5.27 -16.10
C LYS A 86 17.35 -4.25 -17.23
#